data_AF-A0A392N0H5-F1
#
_entry.id   AF-A0A392N0H5-F1
#
_cell.length_a   1.000
_cell.length_b   1.000
_cell.length_c   1.000
_cell.angle_alpha   90.00
_cell.angle_beta   90.00
_cell.angle_gamma   90.00
#
_symmetry.space_group_name_H-M   'P 1'
#
loop_
_entity.id
_entity.type
_entity.pdbx_description
1 polymer ?
#
loop_
_entity_poly.entity_id
_entity_poly.type
_entity_poly.pdbx_seq_one_letter_code
_entity_poly.pdbx_strand_id
1 'polypeptide(L)'
;MSESLAVSTSKEIQDGSASTRSKKKDVNSSQVDLEKPLGNFTGKPLYPPMGKSVMVVESATKAKVIQRYLGDLYEVLPSYGHVRDLAARSGSVRPDDDFSMVWEVPPSAWTQLKSINLALSG
;
A
#
# COMPACT_ATOMS: atom_id res chain seq x y z
N MET A 1 27.68 -35.91 44.07
CA MET A 1 28.25 -35.68 42.73
C MET A 1 28.08 -36.97 41.98
N SER A 2 27.15 -37.03 41.03
CA SER A 2 26.84 -38.25 40.28
C SER A 2 26.93 -37.94 38.80
N GLU A 3 27.90 -38.58 38.14
CA GLU A 3 28.08 -38.62 36.69
C GLU A 3 27.04 -39.53 36.03
N SER A 4 26.60 -39.20 34.82
CA SER A 4 26.12 -40.19 33.86
C SER A 4 26.40 -39.74 32.43
N LEU A 5 26.83 -40.72 31.64
CA LEU A 5 27.53 -40.65 30.35
C LEU A 5 26.58 -40.54 29.15
N ALA A 6 27.15 -40.09 28.04
CA ALA A 6 26.54 -39.86 26.73
C ALA A 6 26.35 -41.12 25.86
N VAL A 7 25.65 -40.88 24.73
CA VAL A 7 25.76 -41.53 23.40
C VAL A 7 24.62 -42.49 22.99
N SER A 8 24.00 -42.18 21.83
CA SER A 8 23.92 -43.11 20.69
C SER A 8 23.34 -42.43 19.44
N THR A 9 24.17 -42.46 18.40
CA THR A 9 23.89 -42.17 16.98
C THR A 9 23.52 -43.48 16.26
N SER A 10 22.66 -43.43 15.24
CA SER A 10 22.60 -44.33 14.06
C SER A 10 21.41 -43.91 13.16
N LYS A 11 21.34 -44.03 11.83
CA LYS A 11 22.27 -44.06 10.68
C LYS A 11 21.34 -44.10 9.43
N GLU A 12 21.74 -43.50 8.31
CA GLU A 12 21.11 -43.58 6.96
C GLU A 12 20.92 -45.01 6.42
N ILE A 13 20.06 -45.16 5.38
CA ILE A 13 20.38 -45.79 4.08
C ILE A 13 19.32 -45.42 3.00
N GLN A 14 19.83 -45.31 1.76
CA GLN A 14 19.24 -44.92 0.48
C GLN A 14 18.55 -46.07 -0.29
N ASP A 15 17.83 -45.74 -1.37
CA ASP A 15 17.77 -46.37 -2.71
C ASP A 15 16.59 -45.69 -3.46
N GLY A 16 16.58 -45.22 -4.72
CA GLY A 16 17.28 -45.55 -5.96
C GLY A 16 16.26 -46.03 -7.01
N SER A 17 15.89 -45.23 -8.04
CA SER A 17 15.46 -45.71 -9.38
C SER A 17 14.96 -44.57 -10.31
N ALA A 18 15.42 -44.61 -11.55
CA ALA A 18 15.13 -43.70 -12.65
C ALA A 18 13.83 -44.04 -13.43
N SER A 19 13.37 -43.11 -14.28
CA SER A 19 12.91 -43.33 -15.68
C SER A 19 11.53 -42.79 -16.11
N THR A 20 11.51 -42.20 -17.31
CA THR A 20 10.42 -42.04 -18.31
C THR A 20 9.44 -40.83 -18.32
N ARG A 21 9.76 -39.87 -19.21
CA ARG A 21 9.03 -39.44 -20.44
C ARG A 21 7.48 -39.45 -20.50
N SER A 22 6.92 -38.22 -20.67
CA SER A 22 5.76 -37.78 -21.51
C SER A 22 4.40 -38.50 -21.44
N LYS A 23 3.28 -37.74 -21.26
CA LYS A 23 2.39 -37.17 -22.33
C LYS A 23 0.96 -36.87 -21.81
N LYS A 24 0.59 -35.58 -21.86
CA LYS A 24 -0.72 -34.90 -22.13
C LYS A 24 -2.07 -35.67 -22.09
N LYS A 25 -3.08 -35.06 -21.41
CA LYS A 25 -4.46 -34.72 -21.88
C LYS A 25 -5.30 -34.22 -20.68
N ASP A 26 -5.58 -32.92 -20.57
CA ASP A 26 -6.78 -32.21 -21.07
C ASP A 26 -8.09 -32.65 -20.38
N VAL A 27 -8.69 -31.78 -19.55
CA VAL A 27 -10.13 -31.38 -19.53
C VAL A 27 -10.41 -30.45 -18.33
N ASN A 28 -10.45 -29.16 -18.66
CA ASN A 28 -11.35 -28.07 -18.25
C ASN A 28 -12.00 -28.06 -16.84
N SER A 29 -11.55 -27.13 -15.99
CA SER A 29 -12.39 -26.50 -14.98
C SER A 29 -12.24 -24.97 -15.05
N SER A 30 -13.05 -24.35 -15.90
CA SER A 30 -13.64 -23.02 -15.74
C SER A 30 -12.71 -21.95 -15.13
N GLN A 31 -11.78 -21.48 -15.95
CA GLN A 31 -11.08 -20.23 -15.75
C GLN A 31 -12.10 -19.08 -15.88
N VAL A 32 -12.33 -18.34 -14.79
CA VAL A 32 -13.00 -17.04 -14.87
C VAL A 32 -12.03 -16.07 -15.53
N ASP A 33 -12.36 -15.66 -16.76
CA ASP A 33 -11.60 -14.66 -17.51
C ASP A 33 -11.66 -13.30 -16.80
N LEU A 34 -10.65 -13.03 -15.99
CA LEU A 34 -10.39 -11.71 -15.40
C LEU A 34 -9.61 -10.84 -16.41
N GLU A 35 -10.17 -10.66 -17.61
CA GLU A 35 -9.49 -9.92 -18.68
C GLU A 35 -10.14 -8.56 -18.93
N LYS A 36 -9.53 -7.54 -18.32
CA LYS A 36 -8.96 -6.36 -19.00
C LYS A 36 -8.11 -5.61 -17.96
N PRO A 37 -6.77 -5.52 -18.10
CA PRO A 37 -5.97 -4.72 -17.21
C PRO A 37 -6.26 -3.25 -17.51
N LEU A 38 -6.98 -2.58 -16.61
CA LEU A 38 -7.19 -1.15 -16.67
C LEU A 38 -5.87 -0.44 -16.36
N GLY A 39 -5.04 -0.26 -17.41
CA GLY A 39 -3.78 0.46 -17.37
C GLY A 39 -2.70 -0.27 -16.57
N ASN A 40 -1.51 -0.40 -17.14
CA ASN A 40 -0.35 -0.88 -16.41
C ASN A 40 -0.05 0.12 -15.28
N PHE A 41 -0.59 -0.12 -14.10
CA PHE A 41 -0.21 0.60 -12.89
C PHE A 41 1.22 0.16 -12.56
N THR A 42 2.20 0.82 -13.16
CA THR A 42 3.63 0.63 -12.86
C THR A 42 4.02 1.23 -11.51
N GLY A 43 3.02 1.61 -10.70
CA GLY A 43 3.22 2.02 -9.32
C GLY A 43 3.70 0.84 -8.49
N LYS A 44 4.66 1.12 -7.61
CA LYS A 44 5.07 0.16 -6.58
C LYS A 44 3.82 -0.32 -5.81
N PRO A 45 3.73 -1.60 -5.43
CA PRO A 45 2.61 -2.09 -4.63
C PRO A 45 2.50 -1.25 -3.35
N LEU A 46 1.32 -0.66 -3.13
CA LEU A 46 1.06 0.19 -1.97
C LEU A 46 0.85 -0.62 -0.68
N TYR A 47 0.61 -1.93 -0.81
CA TYR A 47 0.44 -2.88 0.27
C TYR A 47 0.94 -4.28 -0.17
N PRO A 48 1.61 -5.05 0.70
CA PRO A 48 2.12 -4.63 2.01
C PRO A 48 3.22 -3.56 1.85
N PRO A 49 3.34 -2.61 2.79
CA PRO A 49 4.30 -1.51 2.66
C PRO A 49 5.73 -2.05 2.78
N MET A 50 6.62 -1.59 1.91
CA MET A 50 8.04 -1.97 1.96
C MET A 50 8.84 -1.19 3.03
N GLY A 51 8.22 -0.23 3.69
CA GLY A 51 8.79 0.66 4.70
C GLY A 51 7.71 1.57 5.28
N LYS A 52 8.08 2.50 6.16
CA LYS A 52 7.13 3.48 6.71
C LYS A 52 6.43 4.22 5.58
N SER A 53 5.11 4.26 5.63
CA SER A 53 4.26 4.82 4.57
C SER A 53 3.25 5.80 5.16
N VAL A 54 2.97 6.90 4.46
CA VAL A 54 1.97 7.89 4.90
C VAL A 54 0.68 7.69 4.13
N MET A 55 -0.46 7.62 4.83
CA MET A 55 -1.79 7.55 4.21
C MET A 55 -2.62 8.75 4.65
N VAL A 56 -3.09 9.55 3.69
CA VAL A 56 -3.95 10.70 3.99
C VAL A 56 -5.42 10.33 3.77
N VAL A 57 -6.27 10.69 4.72
CA VAL A 57 -7.72 10.45 4.67
C VAL A 57 -8.49 11.71 5.03
N GLU A 58 -9.76 11.79 4.66
CA GLU A 58 -10.54 13.02 4.82
C GLU A 58 -10.82 13.40 6.29
N SER A 59 -11.11 12.41 7.16
CA SER A 59 -11.59 12.66 8.52
C SER A 59 -10.76 11.95 9.60
N ALA A 60 -10.73 12.55 10.80
CA ALA A 60 -10.01 11.98 11.93
C ALA A 60 -10.55 10.61 12.36
N THR A 61 -11.86 10.37 12.24
CA THR A 61 -12.46 9.08 12.56
C THR A 61 -12.02 8.00 11.58
N LYS A 62 -12.01 8.31 10.26
CA LYS A 62 -11.46 7.39 9.24
C LYS A 62 -9.99 7.07 9.54
N ALA A 63 -9.20 8.08 9.90
CA ALA A 63 -7.78 7.90 10.22
C ALA A 63 -7.59 6.92 11.38
N LYS A 64 -8.30 7.14 12.50
CA LYS A 64 -8.25 6.25 13.67
C LYS A 64 -8.67 4.83 13.35
N VAL A 65 -9.72 4.64 12.55
CA VAL A 65 -10.20 3.31 12.18
C VAL A 65 -9.18 2.59 11.30
N ILE A 66 -8.69 3.25 10.25
CA ILE A 66 -7.76 2.68 9.28
C ILE A 66 -6.39 2.39 9.93
N GLN A 67 -5.89 3.27 10.79
CA GLN A 67 -4.64 3.07 11.53
C GLN A 67 -4.65 1.74 12.31
N ARG A 68 -5.78 1.37 12.93
CA ARG A 68 -5.91 0.09 13.66
C ARG A 68 -5.79 -1.14 12.77
N TYR A 69 -6.20 -1.04 11.50
CA TYR A 69 -6.10 -2.15 10.55
C TYR A 69 -4.70 -2.27 9.93
N LEU A 70 -4.04 -1.13 9.69
CA LEU A 70 -2.77 -1.10 8.98
C LEU A 70 -1.53 -1.26 9.87
N GLY A 71 -1.64 -0.92 11.15
CA GLY A 71 -0.54 -1.02 12.12
C GLY A 71 0.56 0.02 11.91
N ASP A 72 1.71 -0.21 12.56
CA ASP A 72 2.74 0.83 12.78
C ASP A 72 3.61 1.14 11.55
N LEU A 73 3.47 0.37 10.48
CA LEU A 73 4.14 0.66 9.20
C LEU A 73 3.45 1.80 8.43
N TYR A 74 2.26 2.21 8.88
CA TYR A 74 1.56 3.36 8.32
C TYR A 74 1.42 4.49 9.33
N GLU A 75 1.58 5.71 8.84
CA GLU A 75 1.14 6.92 9.52
C GLU A 75 -0.11 7.45 8.80
N VAL A 76 -1.27 7.30 9.42
CA VAL A 76 -2.55 7.71 8.83
C VAL A 76 -2.95 9.10 9.30
N LEU A 77 -2.93 10.08 8.40
CA LEU A 77 -3.17 11.49 8.70
C LEU A 77 -4.52 11.97 8.14
N PRO A 78 -5.34 12.69 8.93
CA PRO A 78 -6.54 13.33 8.43
C PRO A 78 -6.26 14.68 7.74
N SER A 79 -6.89 14.94 6.60
CA SER A 79 -6.89 16.24 5.91
C SER A 79 -7.89 17.24 6.49
N TYR A 80 -8.89 16.76 7.24
CA TYR A 80 -10.03 17.55 7.74
C TYR A 80 -10.80 18.28 6.62
N GLY A 81 -10.98 17.61 5.48
CA GLY A 81 -11.68 18.15 4.31
C GLY A 81 -10.74 18.74 3.26
N HIS A 82 -11.15 19.86 2.66
CA HIS A 82 -10.43 20.53 1.57
C HIS A 82 -9.14 21.20 2.04
N VAL A 83 -8.04 20.98 1.31
CA VAL A 83 -6.72 21.58 1.60
C VAL A 83 -6.41 22.82 0.74
N ARG A 84 -7.19 23.02 -0.33
CA ARG A 84 -7.14 24.19 -1.22
C ARG A 84 -8.56 24.54 -1.63
N ASP A 85 -8.77 25.82 -1.91
CA ASP A 85 -10.02 26.37 -2.42
C ASP A 85 -9.73 27.43 -3.49
N LEU A 86 -10.75 27.83 -4.24
CA LEU A 86 -10.63 28.96 -5.16
C LEU A 86 -10.28 30.22 -4.39
N ALA A 87 -9.38 31.03 -4.94
CA ALA A 87 -9.07 32.34 -4.38
C ALA A 87 -10.36 33.17 -4.20
N ALA A 88 -10.56 33.78 -3.03
CA ALA A 88 -11.77 34.55 -2.70
C ALA A 88 -11.74 35.97 -3.33
N ARG A 89 -11.44 36.05 -4.63
CA ARG A 89 -11.32 37.29 -5.40
C ARG A 89 -11.86 37.11 -6.81
N SER A 90 -12.20 38.22 -7.45
CA SER A 90 -12.66 38.20 -8.85
C SER A 90 -11.57 37.65 -9.78
N GLY A 91 -11.98 36.84 -10.75
CA GLY A 91 -11.06 36.17 -11.67
C GLY A 91 -10.28 35.01 -11.05
N SER A 92 -10.84 34.34 -10.04
CA SER A 92 -10.33 33.04 -9.56
C SER A 92 -10.53 31.92 -10.57
N VAL A 93 -11.47 32.08 -11.50
CA VAL A 93 -11.63 31.27 -12.72
C VAL A 93 -11.49 32.21 -13.92
N ARG A 94 -10.71 31.83 -14.92
CA ARG A 94 -10.43 32.61 -16.13
C ARG A 94 -10.99 31.88 -17.37
N PRO A 95 -12.24 32.17 -17.80
CA PRO A 95 -12.84 31.48 -18.94
C PRO A 95 -12.08 31.67 -20.26
N ASP A 96 -11.47 32.84 -20.44
CA ASP A 96 -10.69 33.18 -21.64
C ASP A 96 -9.32 32.47 -21.71
N ASP A 97 -8.90 31.86 -20.60
CA ASP A 97 -7.62 31.13 -20.45
C ASP A 97 -7.88 29.66 -20.12
N ASP A 98 -8.65 28.98 -20.97
CA ASP A 98 -9.03 27.56 -20.83
C ASP A 98 -9.58 27.20 -19.44
N PHE A 99 -10.40 28.09 -18.87
CA PHE A 99 -10.94 27.97 -17.51
C PHE A 99 -9.87 27.80 -16.43
N SER A 100 -8.68 28.38 -16.60
CA SER A 100 -7.62 28.31 -15.60
C SER A 100 -8.08 28.84 -14.24
N MET A 101 -7.67 28.16 -13.18
CA MET A 101 -8.14 28.40 -11.82
C MET A 101 -7.00 28.79 -10.90
N VAL A 102 -7.21 29.84 -10.10
CA VAL A 102 -6.30 30.26 -9.06
C VAL A 102 -6.73 29.64 -7.74
N TRP A 103 -5.93 28.70 -7.24
CA TRP A 103 -6.15 27.99 -5.98
C TRP A 103 -5.32 28.60 -4.85
N GLU A 104 -5.91 28.70 -3.67
CA GLU A 104 -5.27 29.19 -2.45
C GLU A 104 -5.44 28.18 -1.31
N VAL A 105 -4.54 28.23 -0.33
CA VAL A 105 -4.62 27.37 0.85
C VAL A 105 -5.35 28.15 1.95
N PRO A 106 -6.55 27.70 2.39
CA PRO A 106 -7.25 28.37 3.47
C PRO A 106 -6.46 28.26 4.79
N PRO A 107 -6.57 29.25 5.71
CA PRO A 107 -5.87 29.24 7.00
C PRO A 107 -6.07 27.93 7.80
N SER A 108 -7.27 27.36 7.74
CA SER A 108 -7.64 26.13 8.45
C SER A 108 -6.85 24.90 7.99
N ALA A 109 -6.37 24.85 6.74
CA ALA A 109 -5.68 23.68 6.17
C ALA A 109 -4.17 23.66 6.43
N TRP A 110 -3.58 24.80 6.84
CA TRP A 110 -2.13 24.92 7.02
C TRP A 110 -1.57 23.97 8.06
N THR A 111 -2.31 23.73 9.14
CA THR A 111 -1.88 22.81 10.21
C THR A 111 -1.73 21.39 9.65
N GLN A 112 -2.69 20.93 8.86
CA GLN A 112 -2.72 19.59 8.28
C GLN A 112 -1.63 19.43 7.21
N LEU A 113 -1.44 20.44 6.36
CA LEU A 113 -0.38 20.43 5.35
C LEU A 113 1.01 20.36 5.99
N LYS A 114 1.22 21.07 7.11
CA LYS A 114 2.47 20.96 7.88
C LYS A 114 2.67 19.55 8.44
N SER A 115 1.63 18.94 9.01
CA SER A 115 1.71 17.56 9.50
C SER A 115 2.03 16.56 8.40
N ILE A 116 1.38 16.68 7.23
CA ILE A 116 1.66 15.83 6.07
C ILE A 116 3.08 16.03 5.58
N ASN A 117 3.55 17.28 5.45
CA ASN A 117 4.91 17.56 5.01
C ASN A 117 5.95 17.00 5.98
N LEU A 118 5.70 17.10 7.28
CA LEU A 118 6.56 16.53 8.31
C LEU A 118 6.66 15.01 8.19
N ALA A 119 5.52 14.32 8.03
CA ALA A 119 5.48 12.87 7.89
C ALA A 119 6.18 12.37 6.61
N LEU A 120 6.17 13.16 5.53
CA LEU A 120 6.89 12.84 4.29
C LEU A 120 8.40 13.11 4.38
N SER A 121 8.85 13.92 5.32
CA SER A 121 10.25 14.34 5.46
C SER A 121 11.05 13.49 6.47
N GLY A 122 10.37 12.64 7.25
CA GLY A 122 10.98 11.73 8.24
C GLY A 122 11.40 10.40 7.65
#